data_AF-A0AAW9EA20-F1
#
_entry.id   AF-A0AAW9EA20-F1
#
_cell.length_a   1.000
_cell.length_b   1.000
_cell.length_c   1.000
_cell.angle_alpha   90.00
_cell.angle_beta   90.00
_cell.angle_gamma   90.00
#
_symmetry.space_group_name_H-M   'P 1'
#
loop_
_entity.id
_entity.type
_entity.pdbx_description
1 polymer ?
#
loop_
_entity_poly.entity_id
_entity_poly.type
_entity_poly.pdbx_seq_one_letter_code
_entity_poly.pdbx_strand_id
1 'polypeptide(L)' 'VKAIHDFRPENRLYDDAVFYSVAHSDSVIVETSNGTDFLTAKNWLRANGATGVIQYRYKTNCLSCRTTIVYLSR' A
#
# COMPACT_ATOMS: atom_id res chain seq x y z
N VAL A 1 -7.22 11.43 -3.23
CA VAL A 1 -6.40 10.19 -3.26
C VAL A 1 -5.11 10.46 -2.52
N LYS A 2 -4.81 9.72 -1.44
CA LYS A 2 -3.55 9.83 -0.70
C LYS A 2 -2.58 8.75 -1.18
N ALA A 3 -1.30 9.06 -1.35
CA ALA A 3 -0.29 8.10 -1.79
C ALA A 3 0.80 7.95 -0.73
N ILE A 4 1.14 6.71 -0.41
CA ILE A 4 2.30 6.36 0.43
C ILE A 4 3.41 5.91 -0.51
N HIS A 5 4.41 6.76 -0.67
CA HIS A 5 5.61 6.44 -1.46
C HIS A 5 6.62 5.66 -0.61
N ASP A 6 7.35 4.75 -1.24
CA ASP A 6 8.34 3.88 -0.60
C ASP A 6 7.76 3.16 0.62
N PHE A 7 6.62 2.52 0.42
CA PHE A 7 5.93 1.76 1.45
C PHE A 7 6.83 0.63 1.99
N ARG A 8 7.08 0.67 3.29
CA ARG A 8 7.86 -0.33 4.04
C ARG A 8 7.02 -0.81 5.23
N PRO A 9 6.56 -2.07 5.23
CA PRO A 9 5.71 -2.60 6.30
C PRO A 9 6.50 -2.95 7.57
N GLU A 10 7.80 -3.23 7.45
CA GLU A 10 8.58 -3.88 8.51
C GLU A 10 9.25 -2.93 9.50
N ASN A 11 9.39 -1.63 9.21
CA ASN A 11 10.23 -0.78 10.06
C ASN A 11 10.08 0.73 9.86
N ARG A 12 8.85 1.23 9.64
CA ARG A 12 8.61 2.67 9.54
C ARG A 12 7.50 3.11 10.50
N LEU A 13 7.80 4.14 11.28
CA LEU A 13 6.81 4.91 12.02
C LEU A 13 5.98 5.67 10.98
N TYR A 14 4.79 5.15 10.67
CA TYR A 14 3.78 5.92 9.96
C TYR A 14 3.06 6.83 10.96
N ASP A 15 2.67 8.01 10.50
CA ASP A 15 1.86 8.94 11.29
C ASP A 15 0.42 8.43 11.43
N ASP A 16 -0.29 8.85 12.47
CA ASP A 16 -1.69 8.48 12.76
C ASP A 16 -2.61 8.76 11.57
N ALA A 17 -2.32 9.82 10.82
CA ALA A 17 -3.03 10.17 9.61
C ALA A 17 -2.94 9.09 8.51
N VAL A 18 -1.90 8.27 8.49
CA VAL A 18 -1.77 7.12 7.57
C VAL A 18 -2.69 6.00 8.01
N PHE A 19 -2.67 5.62 9.29
CA PHE A 19 -3.55 4.59 9.83
C PHE A 19 -5.02 4.94 9.64
N TYR A 20 -5.40 6.20 9.92
CA TYR A 20 -6.75 6.69 9.65
C TYR A 20 -7.12 6.54 8.17
N SER A 21 -6.22 6.92 7.26
CA SER A 21 -6.48 6.81 5.83
C SER A 21 -6.62 5.35 5.38
N VAL A 22 -5.82 4.43 5.93
CA VAL A 22 -5.88 2.99 5.64
C VAL A 22 -7.22 2.40 6.11
N ALA A 23 -7.66 2.73 7.33
CA ALA A 23 -8.89 2.20 7.91
C ALA A 23 -10.17 2.74 7.23
N HIS A 24 -10.12 3.96 6.70
CA HIS A 24 -11.26 4.64 6.07
C HIS A 24 -11.19 4.70 4.53
N SER A 25 -10.32 3.91 3.90
CA SER A 25 -10.29 3.79 2.44
C SER A 25 -11.24 2.70 1.95
N ASP A 26 -12.13 3.06 1.03
CA ASP A 26 -13.03 2.12 0.35
C ASP A 26 -12.27 1.33 -0.73
N SER A 27 -11.20 1.91 -1.29
CA SER A 27 -10.33 1.29 -2.28
C SER A 27 -8.86 1.61 -2.05
N VAL A 28 -8.03 0.58 -2.14
CA VAL A 28 -6.57 0.66 -2.01
C VAL A 28 -5.93 0.03 -3.22
N ILE A 29 -4.99 0.74 -3.87
CA ILE A 29 -4.19 0.20 -4.97
C ILE A 29 -2.75 0.09 -4.49
N VAL A 30 -2.21 -1.13 -4.57
CA VAL A 30 -0.81 -1.40 -4.27
C VAL A 30 -0.09 -1.58 -5.60
N GLU A 31 0.77 -0.61 -5.90
CA GLU A 31 1.60 -0.62 -7.10
C GLU A 31 3.01 -1.10 -6.76
N THR A 32 3.40 -2.25 -7.32
CA THR A 32 4.73 -2.85 -7.11
C THR A 32 5.14 -3.71 -8.30
N SER A 33 6.43 -4.07 -8.36
CA SER A 33 7.04 -4.85 -9.43
C SER A 33 7.04 -6.37 -9.16
N ASN A 34 6.64 -6.83 -7.97
CA ASN A 34 6.54 -8.25 -7.67
C ASN A 34 5.32 -8.60 -6.78
N GLY A 35 4.85 -9.85 -6.92
CA GLY A 35 3.67 -10.33 -6.19
C GLY A 35 3.92 -10.52 -4.69
N THR A 36 5.15 -10.80 -4.27
CA THR A 36 5.49 -10.98 -2.85
C THR A 36 5.28 -9.68 -2.07
N ASP A 37 5.80 -8.56 -2.58
CA ASP A 37 5.64 -7.23 -1.99
C ASP A 37 4.16 -6.82 -1.95
N PHE A 38 3.38 -7.22 -2.96
CA PHE A 38 1.94 -7.01 -2.96
C PHE A 38 1.27 -7.74 -1.79
N LEU A 39 1.59 -9.02 -1.58
CA LEU A 39 1.03 -9.81 -0.50
C LEU A 39 1.46 -9.28 0.87
N THR A 40 2.74 -8.91 1.02
CA THR A 40 3.25 -8.29 2.26
C THR A 40 2.51 -6.98 2.56
N ALA A 41 2.36 -6.09 1.56
CA ALA A 41 1.63 -4.84 1.73
C ALA A 41 0.15 -5.07 2.04
N LYS A 42 -0.50 -6.02 1.35
CA LYS A 42 -1.90 -6.39 1.59
C LYS A 42 -2.11 -6.89 3.02
N ASN A 43 -1.23 -7.75 3.52
CA ASN A 43 -1.32 -8.27 4.88
C ASN A 43 -1.16 -7.15 5.91
N TRP A 44 -0.18 -6.25 5.70
CA TRP A 44 -0.01 -5.08 6.56
C TRP A 44 -1.24 -4.17 6.54
N LEU A 45 -1.80 -3.87 5.36
CA LEU A 45 -3.00 -3.03 5.23
C LEU A 45 -4.19 -3.63 5.98
N ARG A 46 -4.42 -4.94 5.82
CA ARG A 46 -5.49 -5.67 6.53
C ARG A 46 -5.29 -5.68 8.04
N ALA A 47 -4.06 -5.91 8.50
CA ALA A 47 -3.73 -5.88 9.93
C ALA A 47 -3.93 -4.49 10.55
N ASN A 48 -3.83 -3.42 9.74
CA ASN A 48 -3.99 -2.03 10.17
C ASN A 48 -5.37 -1.44 9.82
N GLY A 49 -6.39 -2.28 9.60
CA GLY A 49 -7.78 -1.86 9.53
C GLY A 49 -8.34 -1.61 8.13
N ALA A 50 -7.61 -1.87 7.05
CA ALA A 50 -8.16 -1.76 5.70
C ALA A 50 -9.29 -2.78 5.47
N THR A 51 -10.52 -2.30 5.30
CA THR A 51 -11.70 -3.13 5.02
C THR A 51 -12.04 -3.16 3.53
N GLY A 52 -11.72 -2.08 2.80
CA GLY A 52 -12.00 -1.91 1.38
C GLY A 52 -11.32 -2.89 0.41
N VAL A 53 -11.55 -2.66 -0.88
CA VAL A 53 -10.97 -3.48 -1.96
C VAL A 53 -9.48 -3.15 -2.07
N ILE A 54 -8.61 -4.17 -2.05
CA ILE A 54 -7.16 -4.00 -2.23
C ILE A 54 -6.78 -4.60 -3.58
N GLN A 55 -6.40 -3.75 -4.53
CA GLN A 55 -6.05 -4.11 -5.89
C GLN A 55 -4.54 -4.10 -6.11
N TYR A 56 -4.08 -5.04 -6.93
CA TYR A 56 -2.70 -5.08 -7.39
C TYR A 56 -2.54 -4.29 -8.68
N ARG A 57 -1.53 -3.44 -8.76
CA ARG A 57 -1.12 -2.77 -9.99
C ARG A 57 0.35 -3.09 -10.27
N TYR A 58 0.60 -3.67 -11.43
CA TYR A 58 1.97 -3.97 -11.84
C TYR A 58 2.71 -2.68 -12.23
N LYS A 59 3.91 -2.50 -11.69
CA LYS A 59 4.78 -1.36 -12.01
C LYS A 59 5.62 -1.66 -13.25
N THR A 60 5.22 -1.12 -14.40
CA THR A 60 5.86 -1.37 -15.70
C THR A 60 7.12 -0.54 -15.96
N ASN A 61 7.22 0.65 -15.37
CA ASN A 61 8.23 1.64 -15.75
C ASN A 61 9.52 1.66 -14.91
N CYS A 62 9.78 0.65 -14.07
CA CYS A 62 11.11 0.52 -13.46
C CYS A 62 11.43 -0.90 -12.99
N LEU A 63 12.25 -1.63 -13.77
CA LEU A 63 12.72 -2.99 -13.46
C LEU A 63 13.59 -3.05 -12.19
N SER A 64 14.31 -1.98 -11.85
CA SER A 64 15.25 -1.92 -10.72
C SER A 64 14.73 -1.12 -9.51
N CYS A 65 13.64 -0.36 -9.65
CA CYS A 65 13.03 0.37 -8.55
C CYS A 65 12.10 -0.57 -7.79
N ARG A 66 12.65 -1.26 -6.78
CA ARG A 66 11.87 -2.04 -5.82
C ARG A 66 11.14 -1.12 -4.84
N THR A 67 10.22 -0.31 -5.35
CA THR A 67 9.44 0.63 -4.54
C THR A 67 7.96 0.34 -4.67
N THR A 68 7.35 0.07 -3.52
CA THR A 68 5.91 -0.14 -3.40
C THR A 68 5.24 1.20 -3.15
N ILE A 69 4.21 1.53 -3.92
CA ILE A 69 3.39 2.72 -3.72
C ILE A 69 1.98 2.25 -3.36
N VAL A 70 1.42 2.83 -2.31
CA VAL A 70 0.06 2.52 -1.87
C VAL A 70 -0.82 3.75 -2.09
N TYR A 71 -1.80 3.63 -2.97
CA TYR A 71 -2.81 4.66 -3.22
C TYR A 71 -4.05 4.34 -2.41
N LEU A 72 -4.48 5.30 -1.59
CA LEU A 72 -5.63 5.23 -0.70
C LEU A 72 -6.72 6.17 -1.23
N SER A 73 -7.90 5.60 -1.50
CA SER A 73 -9.07 6.32 -1.99
C SER A 73 -10.29 6.00 -1.14
N ARG A 74 -11.10 7.02 -0.93
CA ARG A 74 -12.44 6.93 -0.39
C ARG A 74 -13.39 7.33 -1.51
#